data_AF-A0A533UIT3-F1
#
_entry.id   AF-A0A533UIT3-F1
#
_cell.length_a   1.000
_cell.length_b   1.000
_cell.length_c   1.000
_cell.angle_alpha   90.00
_cell.angle_beta   90.00
_cell.angle_gamma   90.00
#
_symmetry.space_group_name_H-M   'P 1'
#
loop_
_entity.id
_entity.type
_entity.pdbx_description
1 polymer ?
#
loop_
_entity_poly.entity_id
_entity_poly.type
_entity_poly.pdbx_seq_one_letter_code
_entity_poly.pdbx_strand_id
1 'polypeptide(L)'
;MNKKMMEMLACPIDKHFPLEIFESNSKEQLVLEGAIYCSKCSRFYPIIEEIPIMLPDELRNKDQDMEFLKRNQSKLPEKIIKQASPWHL
;
A
#
# COMPACT_ATOMS: atom_id res chain seq x y z
N MET A 1 -5.15 -10.90 -1.52
CA MET A 1 -3.72 -11.14 -1.30
C MET A 1 -3.52 -12.04 -0.10
N ASN A 2 -2.78 -13.14 -0.24
CA ASN A 2 -2.53 -14.07 0.86
C ASN A 2 -1.55 -13.46 1.89
N LYS A 3 -1.94 -13.41 3.17
CA LYS A 3 -1.14 -12.83 4.25
C LYS A 3 0.26 -13.46 4.38
N LYS A 4 0.40 -14.75 4.09
CA LYS A 4 1.71 -15.46 4.16
C LYS A 4 2.72 -14.99 3.11
N MET A 5 2.26 -14.48 1.97
CA MET A 5 3.17 -13.96 0.93
C MET A 5 3.84 -12.65 1.36
N MET A 6 3.20 -11.92 2.29
CA MET A 6 3.66 -10.61 2.72
C MET A 6 4.94 -10.67 3.56
N GLU A 7 5.22 -11.81 4.20
CA GLU A 7 6.42 -12.02 5.02
C GLU A 7 7.72 -12.10 4.20
N MET A 8 7.62 -12.11 2.86
CA MET A 8 8.78 -12.17 1.96
C MET A 8 8.94 -10.90 1.10
N LEU A 9 8.02 -9.93 1.21
CA LEU A 9 8.02 -8.74 0.35
C LEU A 9 8.90 -7.64 0.93
N ALA A 10 9.83 -7.15 0.10
CA ALA A 10 10.63 -5.97 0.38
C ALA A 10 10.21 -4.80 -0.52
N CYS A 11 10.52 -3.57 -0.11
CA CYS A 11 10.21 -2.39 -0.90
C CYS A 11 10.98 -2.44 -2.25
N PRO A 12 10.32 -2.22 -3.40
CA PRO A 12 10.96 -2.23 -4.72
C PRO A 12 11.97 -1.09 -4.93
N ILE A 13 11.93 -0.04 -4.10
CA ILE A 13 12.79 1.14 -4.24
C ILE A 13 14.08 1.01 -3.43
N ASP A 14 13.97 0.67 -2.14
CA ASP A 14 15.10 0.68 -1.20
C ASP A 14 15.43 -0.68 -0.59
N LYS A 15 14.72 -1.74 -1.03
CA LYS A 15 14.85 -3.13 -0.58
C LYS A 15 14.62 -3.32 0.92
N HIS A 16 13.95 -2.37 1.58
CA HIS A 16 13.68 -2.45 3.00
C HIS A 16 12.66 -3.54 3.32
N PHE A 17 12.91 -4.21 4.46
CA PHE A 17 12.07 -5.22 5.08
C PHE A 17 12.22 -5.08 6.61
N PRO A 18 11.15 -5.28 7.41
CA PRO A 18 9.78 -5.63 7.00
C PRO A 18 8.97 -4.43 6.50
N LEU A 19 7.94 -4.71 5.69
CA LEU A 19 6.94 -3.71 5.29
C LEU A 19 5.74 -3.72 6.25
N GLU A 20 5.18 -2.55 6.49
CA GLU A 20 3.95 -2.41 7.27
C GLU A 20 2.72 -2.61 6.39
N ILE A 21 1.64 -3.17 6.93
CA ILE A 21 0.46 -3.55 6.15
C ILE A 21 -0.79 -3.08 6.85
N PHE A 22 -1.65 -2.42 6.09
CA PHE A 22 -2.89 -1.85 6.56
C PHE A 22 -4.04 -2.41 5.75
N GLU A 23 -4.94 -3.12 6.40
CA GLU A 23 -6.09 -3.76 5.76
C GLU A 23 -7.29 -2.83 5.82
N SER A 24 -7.86 -2.50 4.66
CA SER A 24 -9.10 -1.72 4.55
C SER A 24 -10.33 -2.62 4.35
N ASN A 25 -10.13 -3.75 3.67
CA ASN A 25 -11.10 -4.82 3.51
C ASN A 25 -10.37 -6.17 3.44
N SER A 26 -10.78 -7.12 4.26
CA SER A 26 -10.14 -8.43 4.38
C SER A 26 -11.17 -9.52 4.63
N LYS A 27 -10.95 -10.70 4.07
CA LYS A 27 -11.73 -11.91 4.33
C LYS A 27 -10.80 -13.05 4.72
N GLU A 28 -10.93 -13.54 5.95
CA GLU A 28 -10.10 -14.62 6.50
C GLU A 28 -8.58 -14.34 6.34
N GLN A 29 -7.91 -15.06 5.44
CA GLN A 29 -6.48 -14.95 5.15
C GLN A 29 -6.16 -14.15 3.88
N LEU A 30 -7.18 -13.52 3.29
CA LEU A 30 -7.08 -12.72 2.07
C LEU A 30 -7.35 -11.24 2.37
N VAL A 31 -6.36 -10.41 2.07
CA VAL A 31 -6.55 -8.94 2.04
C VAL A 31 -7.12 -8.59 0.67
N LEU A 32 -8.38 -8.14 0.64
CA LEU A 32 -9.09 -7.72 -0.59
C LEU A 32 -8.66 -6.31 -0.99
N GLU A 33 -8.56 -5.42 -0.01
CA GLU A 33 -8.15 -4.04 -0.20
C GLU A 33 -7.33 -3.56 1.00
N GLY A 34 -6.28 -2.79 0.74
CA GLY A 34 -5.38 -2.32 1.78
C GLY A 34 -4.19 -1.57 1.21
N ALA A 35 -3.21 -1.25 2.04
CA ALA A 35 -1.98 -0.60 1.63
C ALA A 35 -0.79 -1.23 2.35
N ILE A 36 0.29 -1.41 1.60
CA ILE A 36 1.61 -1.77 2.11
C ILE A 36 2.40 -0.47 2.26
N TYR A 37 3.14 -0.29 3.34
CA TYR A 37 3.90 0.92 3.63
C TYR A 37 5.34 0.58 3.98
N CYS A 38 6.28 1.29 3.36
CA CYS A 38 7.69 1.21 3.71
C CYS A 38 8.03 2.30 4.73
N SER A 39 8.43 1.90 5.93
CA SER A 39 8.85 2.82 7.01
C SER A 39 10.15 3.56 6.71
N LYS A 40 10.98 3.06 5.79
CA LYS A 40 12.27 3.66 5.42
C LYS A 40 12.14 4.79 4.39
N CYS A 41 11.46 4.55 3.27
CA CYS A 41 11.27 5.57 2.24
C CYS A 41 9.89 6.24 2.24
N SER A 42 9.04 5.91 3.22
CA SER A 42 7.69 6.47 3.39
C SER A 42 6.75 6.26 2.20
N ARG A 43 7.04 5.27 1.33
CA ARG A 43 6.18 4.93 0.19
C ARG A 43 5.07 3.99 0.59
N PHE A 44 3.90 4.17 -0.03
CA PHE A 44 2.82 3.20 0.05
C PHE A 44 2.61 2.46 -1.28
N TYR A 45 2.10 1.24 -1.22
CA TYR A 45 1.69 0.43 -2.37
C TYR A 45 0.26 -0.05 -2.13
N PRO A 46 -0.70 0.32 -2.99
CA PRO A 46 -2.09 -0.09 -2.79
C PRO A 46 -2.27 -1.58 -3.11
N ILE A 47 -3.14 -2.24 -2.34
CA ILE A 47 -3.68 -3.57 -2.62
C ILE A 47 -5.11 -3.34 -3.10
N ILE A 48 -5.39 -3.68 -4.36
CA ILE A 48 -6.70 -3.51 -5.00
C ILE A 48 -7.08 -4.86 -5.59
N GLU A 49 -8.31 -5.31 -5.31
CA GLU A 49 -8.81 -6.61 -5.79
C GLU A 49 -7.81 -7.73 -5.52
N GLU A 50 -7.30 -7.77 -4.29
CA GLU A 50 -6.32 -8.77 -3.84
C GLU A 50 -4.91 -8.68 -4.45
N ILE A 51 -4.64 -7.72 -5.33
CA ILE A 51 -3.37 -7.58 -6.05
C ILE A 51 -2.57 -6.40 -5.47
N PRO A 52 -1.34 -6.63 -4.95
CA PRO A 52 -0.46 -5.56 -4.54
C PRO A 52 0.17 -4.87 -5.77
N ILE A 53 -0.04 -3.57 -5.91
CA ILE A 53 0.52 -2.77 -7.01
C ILE A 53 1.84 -2.16 -6.53
N MET A 54 2.93 -2.93 -6.67
CA MET A 54 4.29 -2.54 -6.22
C MET A 54 5.13 -1.95 -7.35
N LEU A 55 4.56 -0.99 -8.08
CA LEU A 55 5.24 -0.31 -9.19
C LEU A 55 6.20 0.77 -8.69
N PRO A 56 7.34 0.98 -9.37
CA PRO A 56 8.17 2.18 -9.20
C PRO A 56 7.40 3.46 -9.51
N ASP A 57 7.78 4.57 -8.89
CA ASP A 57 7.05 5.85 -8.96
C ASP A 57 6.78 6.31 -10.41
N GLU A 58 7.71 6.08 -11.33
CA GLU A 58 7.60 6.46 -12.76
C GLU A 58 6.49 5.72 -13.51
N LEU A 59 6.10 4.54 -13.03
CA LEU A 59 5.08 3.69 -13.65
C LEU A 59 3.72 3.78 -12.94
N ARG A 60 3.60 4.65 -11.92
CA ARG A 60 2.37 4.80 -11.15
C ARG A 60 1.40 5.77 -11.83
N ASN A 61 0.13 5.39 -11.83
CA ASN A 61 -0.94 6.28 -12.25
C ASN A 61 -1.42 7.12 -11.05
N LYS A 62 -1.16 8.42 -11.09
CA LYS A 62 -1.53 9.36 -10.02
C LYS A 62 -3.04 9.37 -9.75
N ASP A 63 -3.88 9.35 -10.79
CA ASP A 63 -5.33 9.43 -10.60
C ASP A 63 -5.85 8.20 -9.88
N GLN A 64 -5.38 7.00 -10.25
CA GLN A 64 -5.72 5.76 -9.57
C GLN A 64 -5.28 5.75 -8.10
N ASP A 65 -4.05 6.20 -7.81
CA ASP A 65 -3.56 6.30 -6.44
C ASP A 65 -4.39 7.30 -5.60
N MET A 66 -4.74 8.46 -6.18
CA MET A 66 -5.54 9.46 -5.48
C MET A 66 -6.97 8.98 -5.23
N GLU A 67 -7.59 8.27 -6.18
CA GLU A 67 -8.90 7.64 -5.98
C GLU A 67 -8.86 6.59 -4.87
N PHE A 68 -7.83 5.74 -4.87
CA PHE A 68 -7.61 4.77 -3.82
C PHE A 68 -7.50 5.44 -2.44
N LEU A 69 -6.70 6.50 -2.32
CA LEU A 69 -6.53 7.22 -1.06
C LEU A 69 -7.84 7.87 -0.58
N LYS A 70 -8.61 8.50 -1.49
CA LYS A 70 -9.92 9.09 -1.15
C LYS A 70 -10.91 8.04 -0.66
N ARG A 71 -11.00 6.89 -1.34
CA ARG A 71 -11.90 5.79 -0.96
C ARG A 71 -11.54 5.19 0.40
N ASN A 72 -10.26 5.16 0.74
CA ASN A 72 -9.74 4.50 1.94
C ASN A 72 -9.35 5.45 3.08
N GLN A 73 -9.66 6.75 2.96
CA GLN A 73 -9.23 7.80 3.88
C GLN A 73 -9.60 7.53 5.34
N SER A 74 -10.78 6.97 5.60
CA SER A 74 -11.28 6.69 6.95
C SER A 74 -10.76 5.37 7.55
N LYS A 75 -10.14 4.52 6.74
CA LYS A 75 -9.72 3.17 7.13
C LYS A 75 -8.20 3.01 7.20
N LEU A 76 -7.46 3.82 6.45
CA LEU A 76 -6.00 3.80 6.45
C LEU A 76 -5.43 4.84 7.43
N PRO A 77 -4.24 4.59 8.00
CA PRO A 77 -3.61 5.50 8.95
C PRO A 77 -3.21 6.82 8.28
N GLU A 78 -3.12 7.88 9.09
CA GLU A 78 -2.78 9.22 8.62
C GLU A 78 -1.44 9.29 7.89
N LYS A 79 -0.47 8.45 8.26
CA LYS A 79 0.84 8.42 7.59
C LYS A 79 0.76 7.98 6.12
N ILE A 80 -0.23 7.18 5.75
CA ILE A 80 -0.49 6.85 4.33
C ILE A 80 -1.27 7.97 3.67
N ILE A 81 -2.32 8.44 4.35
CA ILE A 81 -3.25 9.40 3.77
C ILE A 81 -2.62 10.78 3.55
N LYS A 82 -1.82 11.28 4.50
CA LYS A 82 -1.34 12.67 4.53
C LYS A 82 0.16 12.84 4.31
N GLN A 83 0.95 11.77 4.39
CA GLN A 83 2.42 11.87 4.48
C GLN A 83 3.16 10.92 3.53
N ALA A 84 2.47 9.99 2.88
CA ALA A 84 3.16 9.00 2.07
C ALA A 84 3.64 9.55 0.73
N SER A 85 4.68 8.90 0.25
CA SER A 85 5.20 9.05 -1.10
C SER A 85 4.59 8.01 -2.04
N PRO A 86 4.50 8.32 -3.34
CA PRO A 86 4.75 9.61 -3.98
C PRO A 86 3.57 10.59 -3.83
N TRP A 87 2.36 10.09 -3.54
CA TRP A 87 1.13 10.87 -3.48
C TRP A 87 0.44 10.72 -2.12
N HIS A 88 -0.20 11.80 -1.68
CA HIS A 88 -1.02 11.88 -0.48
C HIS A 88 -2.15 12.89 -0.71
N LEU A 89 -3.20 12.82 0.11
CA LEU A 89 -4.34 13.75 0.10
C LEU A 89 -4.02 15.07 0.78
#